data_AF-L7JR09-F1
#
_entry.id   AF-L7JR09-F1
#
_cell.length_a   1.000
_cell.length_b   1.000
_cell.length_c   1.000
_cell.angle_alpha   90.00
_cell.angle_beta   90.00
_cell.angle_gamma   90.00
#
_symmetry.space_group_name_H-M   'P 1'
#
loop_
_entity.id
_entity.type
_entity.pdbx_description
1 polymer ?
#
loop_
_entity_poly.entity_id
_entity_poly.type
_entity_poly.pdbx_seq_one_letter_code
_entity_poly.pdbx_strand_id
1 'polypeptide(L)'
;MAHQAHALPWNTLASQVKHTVSYHTEPQRKDIFSVGKPNSTKEVEYFCRALAKRIREFSETERAKFAPKEEYQKRARAWKSGPNAKKVYPDKQDLDCQAPEDADFWFHEQLWGNPSLQQVEKWVNAQYGSRIARADTLKLMMIEAVGMKPALSSRIDAGAAEKLQKDMMDSLLLLANHPDADLPSLVNMHHGHHFGLSRVAEEGVRGYVYLNLILAMQENGSDICDHVVDENGVENKSRRRYMDTTSYKRMLDSVAGSYDGDAQNLVHWDFFYERTEDDWKRDTSKDVLADLDALKEYLKGVWKVLVVYDLVLREAGADPDIEDECRKMLNYSEPVAKYKLYRNYRKFLWYYNWVIQYLLCARLTDDYIS
;
A
#
# COMPACT_ATOMS: atom_id res chain seq x y z
N MET A 1 -9.91 -16.14 -12.28
CA MET A 1 -10.39 -14.86 -12.84
C MET A 1 -9.73 -13.71 -12.13
N ALA A 2 -8.87 -12.98 -12.85
CA ALA A 2 -8.32 -11.71 -12.39
C ALA A 2 -9.42 -10.65 -12.18
N HIS A 3 -9.29 -9.78 -11.18
CA HIS A 3 -10.08 -8.57 -11.06
C HIS A 3 -9.84 -7.66 -12.27
N GLN A 4 -10.89 -6.97 -12.74
CA GLN A 4 -10.83 -6.17 -13.98
C GLN A 4 -10.40 -6.99 -15.22
N ALA A 5 -10.73 -8.30 -15.29
CA ALA A 5 -10.33 -9.20 -16.37
C ALA A 5 -10.61 -8.68 -17.79
N HIS A 6 -11.73 -7.99 -17.99
CA HIS A 6 -12.12 -7.45 -19.29
C HIS A 6 -11.57 -6.04 -19.58
N ALA A 7 -11.09 -5.33 -18.55
CA ALA A 7 -10.66 -3.94 -18.65
C ALA A 7 -9.13 -3.79 -18.71
N LEU A 8 -8.37 -4.79 -18.24
CA LEU A 8 -6.92 -4.78 -18.25
C LEU A 8 -6.35 -5.92 -19.10
N PRO A 9 -5.25 -5.71 -19.83
CA PRO A 9 -4.69 -6.71 -20.75
C PRO A 9 -3.85 -7.76 -20.01
N TRP A 10 -4.47 -8.48 -19.06
CA TRP A 10 -3.81 -9.48 -18.23
C TRP A 10 -3.18 -10.62 -19.04
N ASN A 11 -3.84 -11.08 -20.10
CA ASN A 11 -3.31 -12.14 -20.96
C ASN A 11 -2.06 -11.68 -21.71
N THR A 12 -2.04 -10.43 -22.17
CA THR A 12 -0.85 -9.82 -22.79
C THR A 12 0.30 -9.82 -21.79
N LEU A 13 0.07 -9.35 -20.56
CA LEU A 13 1.08 -9.31 -19.51
C LEU A 13 1.57 -10.72 -19.11
N ALA A 14 0.65 -11.65 -18.85
CA ALA A 14 0.97 -13.03 -18.48
C ALA A 14 1.79 -13.74 -19.56
N SER A 15 1.57 -13.42 -20.85
CA SER A 15 2.37 -13.97 -21.94
C SER A 15 3.84 -13.52 -21.95
N GLN A 16 4.20 -12.50 -21.16
CA GLN A 16 5.58 -11.99 -21.05
C GLN A 16 6.41 -12.73 -20.01
N VAL A 17 5.79 -13.54 -19.16
CA VAL A 17 6.46 -14.23 -18.06
C VAL A 17 6.18 -15.73 -18.11
N LYS A 18 7.04 -16.51 -17.46
CA LYS A 18 6.88 -17.95 -17.30
C LYS A 18 7.33 -18.40 -15.93
N HIS A 19 6.58 -19.34 -15.34
CA HIS A 19 6.99 -20.04 -14.15
C HIS A 19 8.00 -21.13 -14.52
N THR A 20 9.29 -20.86 -14.34
CA THR A 20 10.38 -21.74 -14.80
C THR A 20 11.63 -21.59 -13.94
N VAL A 21 12.64 -22.43 -14.18
CA VAL A 21 13.94 -22.33 -13.52
C VAL A 21 14.85 -21.49 -14.40
N SER A 22 15.55 -20.53 -13.81
CA SER A 22 16.65 -19.83 -14.49
C SER A 22 17.96 -20.58 -14.26
N TYR A 23 18.59 -21.03 -15.33
CA TYR A 23 19.90 -21.70 -15.28
C TYR A 23 21.06 -20.74 -14.95
N HIS A 24 20.80 -19.44 -14.94
CA HIS A 24 21.79 -18.39 -14.67
C HIS A 24 21.74 -17.83 -13.24
N THR A 25 20.88 -18.38 -12.38
CA THR A 25 20.73 -17.97 -10.97
C THR A 25 21.01 -19.16 -10.06
N GLU A 26 21.94 -18.99 -9.13
CA GLU A 26 22.19 -19.96 -8.05
C GLU A 26 21.60 -19.46 -6.71
N PRO A 27 20.93 -20.31 -5.93
CA PRO A 27 20.49 -21.68 -6.28
C PRO A 27 19.42 -21.64 -7.39
N GLN A 28 19.43 -22.66 -8.25
CA GLN A 28 18.41 -22.84 -9.29
C GLN A 28 17.06 -23.10 -8.62
N ARG A 29 16.16 -22.12 -8.67
CA ARG A 29 14.81 -22.21 -8.11
C ARG A 29 13.79 -21.85 -9.17
N LYS A 30 12.65 -22.52 -9.12
CA LYS A 30 11.51 -22.19 -9.98
C LYS A 30 10.93 -20.86 -9.51
N ASP A 31 10.79 -19.92 -10.44
CA ASP A 31 10.30 -18.57 -10.17
C ASP A 31 9.59 -18.01 -11.40
N ILE A 32 9.11 -16.77 -11.32
CA ILE A 32 8.55 -16.03 -12.44
C ILE A 32 9.69 -15.29 -13.16
N PHE A 33 9.94 -15.66 -14.41
CA PHE A 33 10.97 -15.04 -15.25
C PHE A 33 10.39 -14.48 -16.54
N SER A 34 10.97 -13.39 -17.05
CA SER A 34 10.63 -12.86 -18.37
C SER A 34 10.96 -13.87 -19.47
N VAL A 35 10.09 -13.97 -20.47
CA VAL A 35 10.28 -14.83 -21.66
C VAL A 35 11.28 -14.21 -22.65
N GLY A 36 11.56 -12.90 -22.55
CA GLY A 36 12.52 -12.23 -23.43
C GLY A 36 12.01 -12.01 -24.87
N LYS A 37 10.70 -11.81 -25.06
CA LYS A 37 10.11 -11.53 -26.38
C LYS A 37 10.57 -10.16 -26.92
N PRO A 38 10.72 -9.99 -28.26
CA PRO A 38 11.17 -8.72 -28.85
C PRO A 38 10.36 -7.47 -28.46
N ASN A 39 9.06 -7.62 -28.18
CA ASN A 39 8.17 -6.53 -27.81
C ASN A 39 7.86 -6.43 -26.32
N SER A 40 8.58 -7.17 -25.47
CA SER A 40 8.22 -7.33 -24.05
C SER A 40 8.11 -6.00 -23.30
N THR A 41 9.09 -5.10 -23.48
CA THR A 41 9.06 -3.76 -22.87
C THR A 41 7.82 -2.97 -23.27
N LYS A 42 7.46 -2.97 -24.57
CA LYS A 42 6.30 -2.22 -25.07
C LYS A 42 4.99 -2.77 -24.52
N GLU A 43 4.88 -4.09 -24.38
CA GLU A 43 3.69 -4.74 -23.86
C GLU A 43 3.52 -4.54 -22.34
N VAL A 44 4.62 -4.54 -21.59
CA VAL A 44 4.64 -4.17 -20.16
C VAL A 44 4.25 -2.70 -19.99
N GLU A 45 4.82 -1.80 -20.78
CA GLU A 45 4.46 -0.38 -20.76
C GLU A 45 2.99 -0.15 -21.13
N TYR A 46 2.48 -0.89 -22.14
CA TYR A 46 1.07 -0.82 -22.52
C TYR A 46 0.16 -1.25 -21.36
N PHE A 47 0.50 -2.33 -20.65
CA PHE A 47 -0.23 -2.76 -19.47
C PHE A 47 -0.22 -1.68 -18.37
N CYS A 48 0.94 -1.11 -18.04
CA CYS A 48 1.02 -0.09 -16.98
C CYS A 48 0.26 1.19 -17.32
N ARG A 49 0.31 1.63 -18.58
CA ARG A 49 -0.52 2.74 -19.06
C ARG A 49 -2.01 2.43 -18.95
N ALA A 50 -2.44 1.22 -19.31
CA ALA A 50 -3.83 0.79 -19.19
C ALA A 50 -4.29 0.75 -17.73
N LEU A 51 -3.45 0.25 -16.81
CA LEU A 51 -3.73 0.22 -15.38
C LEU A 51 -3.92 1.63 -14.81
N ALA A 52 -2.93 2.52 -15.02
CA ALA A 52 -2.97 3.89 -14.53
C ALA A 52 -4.16 4.67 -15.11
N LYS A 53 -4.42 4.52 -16.42
CA LYS A 53 -5.59 5.13 -17.07
C LYS A 53 -6.90 4.64 -16.44
N ARG A 54 -7.02 3.34 -16.17
CA ARG A 54 -8.26 2.79 -15.62
C ARG A 54 -8.50 3.24 -14.18
N ILE A 55 -7.46 3.30 -13.36
CA ILE A 55 -7.54 3.90 -12.01
C ILE A 55 -7.98 5.37 -12.12
N ARG A 56 -7.43 6.13 -13.06
CA ARG A 56 -7.81 7.53 -13.31
C ARG A 56 -9.29 7.68 -13.67
N GLU A 57 -9.81 6.90 -14.61
CA GLU A 57 -11.23 6.93 -15.00
C GLU A 57 -12.16 6.66 -13.79
N PHE A 58 -11.80 5.70 -12.92
CA PHE A 58 -12.55 5.41 -11.70
C PHE A 58 -12.45 6.53 -10.67
N SER A 59 -11.27 7.11 -10.50
CA SER A 59 -11.07 8.22 -9.55
C SER A 59 -11.80 9.50 -9.96
N GLU A 60 -11.93 9.78 -11.26
CA GLU A 60 -12.76 10.87 -11.78
C GLU A 60 -14.25 10.61 -11.51
N THR A 61 -14.69 9.37 -11.72
CA THR A 61 -16.07 8.95 -11.41
C THR A 61 -16.35 9.05 -9.90
N GLU A 62 -15.40 8.64 -9.06
CA GLU A 62 -15.52 8.73 -7.61
C GLU A 62 -15.56 10.19 -7.16
N ARG A 63 -14.68 11.04 -7.70
CA ARG A 63 -14.61 12.47 -7.39
C ARG A 63 -15.91 13.21 -7.71
N ALA A 64 -16.63 12.78 -8.75
CA ALA A 64 -17.89 13.39 -9.18
C ALA A 64 -19.05 13.19 -8.17
N LYS A 65 -18.92 12.27 -7.20
CA LYS A 65 -19.90 12.07 -6.13
C LYS A 65 -19.87 13.16 -5.05
N PHE A 66 -18.80 13.95 -5.01
CA PHE A 66 -18.53 14.95 -3.97
C PHE A 66 -18.65 16.38 -4.52
N ALA A 67 -18.73 17.35 -3.62
CA ALA A 67 -18.86 18.76 -3.98
C ALA A 67 -17.72 19.26 -4.89
N PRO A 68 -17.94 20.30 -5.72
CA PRO A 68 -16.90 20.85 -6.58
C PRO A 68 -15.67 21.31 -5.81
N LYS A 69 -14.49 21.30 -6.46
CA LYS A 69 -13.21 21.65 -5.84
C LYS A 69 -13.21 23.04 -5.21
N GLU A 70 -13.89 23.99 -5.84
CA GLU A 70 -14.01 25.38 -5.38
C GLU A 70 -14.72 25.46 -4.02
N GLU A 71 -15.69 24.58 -3.77
CA GLU A 71 -16.38 24.49 -2.50
C GLU A 71 -15.44 23.99 -1.40
N TYR A 72 -14.67 22.92 -1.67
CA TYR A 72 -13.66 22.42 -0.75
C TYR A 72 -12.59 23.47 -0.45
N GLN A 73 -12.12 24.21 -1.45
CA GLN A 73 -11.16 25.31 -1.26
C GLN A 73 -11.75 26.43 -0.37
N LYS A 74 -13.03 26.79 -0.58
CA LYS A 74 -13.72 27.78 0.25
C LYS A 74 -13.84 27.29 1.69
N ARG A 75 -14.28 26.04 1.90
CA ARG A 75 -14.41 25.41 3.21
C ARG A 75 -13.04 25.32 3.92
N ALA A 76 -12.01 24.89 3.21
CA ALA A 76 -10.66 24.74 3.76
C ALA A 76 -10.02 26.09 4.15
N ARG A 77 -10.31 27.18 3.43
CA ARG A 77 -9.88 28.53 3.85
C ARG A 77 -10.58 29.00 5.13
N ALA A 78 -11.88 28.70 5.26
CA ALA A 78 -12.64 28.98 6.47
C ALA A 78 -12.25 28.07 7.65
N TRP A 79 -11.57 26.95 7.36
CA TRP A 79 -11.08 25.99 8.34
C TRP A 79 -9.95 26.53 9.24
N LYS A 80 -9.41 27.73 8.95
CA LYS A 80 -8.35 28.35 9.76
C LYS A 80 -8.82 28.95 11.09
N SER A 81 -10.13 29.12 11.33
CA SER A 81 -10.64 29.66 12.61
C SER A 81 -12.17 29.47 12.76
N GLY A 82 -12.61 28.68 13.75
CA GLY A 82 -14.04 28.57 14.11
C GLY A 82 -14.39 27.36 15.00
N PRO A 83 -15.62 27.28 15.53
CA PRO A 83 -16.09 26.14 16.34
C PRO A 83 -16.09 24.81 15.56
N ASN A 84 -16.45 24.87 14.28
CA ASN A 84 -16.46 23.72 13.36
C ASN A 84 -15.08 23.42 12.76
N ALA A 85 -14.07 24.23 13.08
CA ALA A 85 -12.74 24.15 12.49
C ALA A 85 -11.80 23.15 13.21
N LYS A 86 -12.28 22.44 14.22
CA LYS A 86 -11.40 21.76 15.18
C LYS A 86 -11.07 20.32 14.84
N LYS A 87 -11.85 19.65 13.98
CA LYS A 87 -11.68 18.22 13.71
C LYS A 87 -11.49 17.91 12.24
N VAL A 88 -10.51 17.05 11.95
CA VAL A 88 -10.13 16.57 10.63
C VAL A 88 -10.98 15.37 10.24
N TYR A 89 -11.29 14.46 11.16
CA TYR A 89 -12.11 13.27 10.95
C TYR A 89 -13.02 13.05 12.17
N PRO A 90 -14.14 12.32 12.04
CA PRO A 90 -15.09 12.10 13.13
C PRO A 90 -14.49 11.30 14.30
N ASP A 91 -15.02 11.50 15.51
CA ASP A 91 -14.65 10.67 16.66
C ASP A 91 -15.26 9.28 16.53
N LYS A 92 -14.55 8.29 17.08
CA LYS A 92 -15.06 6.91 17.14
C LYS A 92 -16.40 6.86 17.90
N GLN A 93 -16.54 7.67 18.95
CA GLN A 93 -17.77 7.74 19.77
C GLN A 93 -18.96 8.36 19.02
N ASP A 94 -18.73 9.18 17.99
CA ASP A 94 -19.79 9.85 17.22
C ASP A 94 -20.46 8.92 16.18
N LEU A 95 -19.97 7.68 16.05
CA LEU A 95 -20.43 6.71 15.06
C LEU A 95 -21.68 5.94 15.49
N ASP A 96 -22.11 6.06 16.76
CA ASP A 96 -23.30 5.39 17.34
C ASP A 96 -23.50 3.96 16.83
N CYS A 97 -22.42 3.18 16.81
CA CYS A 97 -22.40 1.84 16.23
C CYS A 97 -21.73 0.83 17.18
N GLN A 98 -22.21 -0.41 17.14
CA GLN A 98 -21.55 -1.51 17.84
C GLN A 98 -20.38 -2.01 16.99
N ALA A 99 -19.16 -1.74 17.44
CA ALA A 99 -17.97 -2.36 16.90
C ALA A 99 -17.79 -3.75 17.55
N PRO A 100 -17.34 -4.78 16.81
CA PRO A 100 -16.92 -6.06 17.41
C PRO A 100 -15.93 -5.85 18.57
N GLU A 101 -15.90 -6.72 19.58
CA GLU A 101 -14.96 -6.61 20.72
C GLU A 101 -13.48 -6.63 20.27
N ASP A 102 -13.19 -7.28 19.14
CA ASP A 102 -11.87 -7.33 18.50
C ASP A 102 -11.69 -6.23 17.42
N ALA A 103 -12.61 -5.27 17.34
CA ALA A 103 -12.51 -4.04 16.53
C ALA A 103 -11.92 -2.87 17.31
N ASP A 104 -11.38 -3.09 18.52
CA ASP A 104 -10.26 -2.30 19.06
C ASP A 104 -8.94 -2.86 18.50
N PHE A 105 -8.89 -2.86 17.18
CA PHE A 105 -7.77 -3.33 16.37
C PHE A 105 -6.66 -2.27 16.36
N TRP A 106 -5.39 -2.66 16.25
CA TRP A 106 -4.22 -1.75 16.24
C TRP A 106 -4.35 -0.63 15.19
N PHE A 107 -4.98 -0.90 14.05
CA PHE A 107 -5.36 0.07 13.00
C PHE A 107 -6.23 1.22 13.52
N HIS A 108 -7.19 0.94 14.41
CA HIS A 108 -8.06 1.95 15.00
C HIS A 108 -7.35 2.73 16.11
N GLU A 109 -6.44 2.09 16.85
CA GLU A 109 -5.55 2.79 17.77
C GLU A 109 -4.62 3.76 17.01
N GLN A 110 -4.16 3.42 15.81
CA GLN A 110 -3.36 4.36 15.01
C GLN A 110 -4.18 5.55 14.49
N LEU A 111 -5.44 5.33 14.08
CA LEU A 111 -6.30 6.42 13.57
C LEU A 111 -6.86 7.31 14.69
N TRP A 112 -7.41 6.72 15.77
CA TRP A 112 -8.08 7.45 16.85
C TRP A 112 -7.28 7.55 18.16
N GLY A 113 -6.22 6.75 18.34
CA GLY A 113 -5.37 6.78 19.54
C GLY A 113 -4.42 7.97 19.61
N ASN A 114 -4.37 8.81 18.57
CA ASN A 114 -3.73 10.13 18.62
C ASN A 114 -4.73 11.27 18.34
N PRO A 115 -5.50 11.71 19.36
CA PRO A 115 -6.48 12.80 19.22
C PRO A 115 -5.89 14.13 18.75
N SER A 116 -4.57 14.30 18.83
CA SER A 116 -3.93 15.51 18.33
C SER A 116 -3.99 15.59 16.80
N LEU A 117 -3.93 14.46 16.09
CA LEU A 117 -4.02 14.42 14.62
C LEU A 117 -5.43 14.67 14.11
N GLN A 118 -6.44 14.65 14.98
CA GLN A 118 -7.76 15.17 14.64
C GLN A 118 -7.76 16.71 14.57
N GLN A 119 -6.82 17.40 15.20
CA GLN A 119 -6.82 18.86 15.26
C GLN A 119 -6.14 19.44 14.02
N VAL A 120 -6.84 20.31 13.28
CA VAL A 120 -6.31 20.93 12.05
C VAL A 120 -4.98 21.65 12.29
N GLU A 121 -4.78 22.24 13.47
CA GLU A 121 -3.54 22.94 13.84
C GLU A 121 -2.30 22.04 13.77
N LYS A 122 -2.44 20.73 14.07
CA LYS A 122 -1.36 19.76 13.94
C LYS A 122 -1.01 19.44 12.48
N TRP A 123 -1.89 19.74 11.55
CA TRP A 123 -1.62 19.62 10.11
C TRP A 123 -0.92 20.85 9.54
N VAL A 124 -1.03 22.00 10.19
CA VAL A 124 -0.51 23.30 9.68
C VAL A 124 0.89 23.62 10.23
N ASN A 125 1.23 23.20 11.45
CA ASN A 125 2.49 23.57 12.12
C ASN A 125 3.26 22.33 12.64
N ALA A 126 3.77 21.51 11.73
CA ALA A 126 4.25 20.17 12.08
C ALA A 126 5.77 20.01 11.99
N GLN A 127 6.38 19.60 13.11
CA GLN A 127 7.76 19.08 13.16
C GLN A 127 7.87 17.73 12.42
N TYR A 128 9.09 17.29 12.08
CA TYR A 128 9.32 16.11 11.25
C TYR A 128 8.60 14.82 11.73
N GLY A 129 8.66 14.48 13.03
CA GLY A 129 7.98 13.29 13.57
C GLY A 129 6.46 13.32 13.35
N SER A 130 5.85 14.49 13.42
CA SER A 130 4.41 14.66 13.12
C SER A 130 4.08 14.55 11.62
N ARG A 131 5.06 14.64 10.71
CA ARG A 131 4.83 14.37 9.28
C ARG A 131 4.56 12.89 9.01
N ILE A 132 5.28 11.99 9.70
CA ILE A 132 5.12 10.54 9.54
C ILE A 132 3.71 10.14 9.96
N ALA A 133 3.33 10.56 11.18
CA ALA A 133 2.01 10.26 11.71
C ALA A 133 0.86 10.82 10.83
N ARG A 134 1.04 12.02 10.22
CA ARG A 134 0.10 12.57 9.25
C ARG A 134 -0.02 11.73 7.97
N ALA A 135 1.11 11.29 7.41
CA ALA A 135 1.10 10.42 6.24
C ALA A 135 0.37 9.11 6.57
N ASP A 136 0.63 8.52 7.74
CA ASP A 136 -0.01 7.29 8.20
C ASP A 136 -1.53 7.47 8.40
N THR A 137 -1.94 8.55 9.07
CA THR A 137 -3.36 8.91 9.22
C THR A 137 -4.07 9.04 7.87
N LEU A 138 -3.46 9.72 6.88
CA LEU A 138 -4.06 9.85 5.55
C LEU A 138 -4.31 8.49 4.91
N LYS A 139 -3.36 7.55 5.02
CA LYS A 139 -3.51 6.23 4.41
C LYS A 139 -4.61 5.43 5.11
N LEU A 140 -4.70 5.51 6.44
CA LEU A 140 -5.79 4.90 7.22
C LEU A 140 -7.16 5.48 6.82
N MET A 141 -7.26 6.80 6.66
CA MET A 141 -8.48 7.46 6.17
C MET A 141 -8.86 6.98 4.77
N MET A 142 -7.90 6.75 3.86
CA MET A 142 -8.19 6.20 2.52
C MET A 142 -8.78 4.78 2.59
N ILE A 143 -8.36 3.98 3.55
CA ILE A 143 -8.84 2.60 3.75
C ILE A 143 -10.23 2.60 4.39
N GLU A 144 -10.46 3.46 5.38
CA GLU A 144 -11.80 3.67 5.96
C GLU A 144 -12.79 4.21 4.93
N ALA A 145 -12.37 5.14 4.07
CA ALA A 145 -13.19 5.73 3.01
C ALA A 145 -13.72 4.69 2.00
N VAL A 146 -13.06 3.53 1.89
CA VAL A 146 -13.47 2.47 0.95
C VAL A 146 -14.01 1.20 1.62
N GLY A 147 -13.95 1.15 2.96
CA GLY A 147 -14.37 -0.01 3.75
C GLY A 147 -13.62 -1.29 3.41
N MET A 148 -12.31 -1.19 3.17
CA MET A 148 -11.46 -2.36 2.99
C MET A 148 -11.02 -2.89 4.35
N LYS A 149 -11.18 -4.20 4.60
CA LYS A 149 -10.63 -4.84 5.81
C LYS A 149 -9.13 -4.52 5.95
N PRO A 150 -8.66 -4.09 7.13
CA PRO A 150 -9.33 -4.18 8.44
C PRO A 150 -10.13 -2.93 8.88
N ALA A 151 -10.49 -2.01 7.98
CA ALA A 151 -11.27 -0.80 8.32
C ALA A 151 -12.47 -1.06 9.23
N LEU A 152 -12.78 -0.11 10.12
CA LEU A 152 -13.92 -0.16 11.02
C LEU A 152 -15.19 -0.15 10.19
N SER A 153 -15.22 0.69 9.15
CA SER A 153 -16.36 0.78 8.23
C SER A 153 -16.66 -0.53 7.50
N SER A 154 -15.76 -1.53 7.52
CA SER A 154 -16.01 -2.87 6.96
C SER A 154 -16.62 -3.87 7.96
N ARG A 155 -16.77 -3.47 9.23
CA ARG A 155 -17.11 -4.34 10.37
C ARG A 155 -18.31 -3.88 11.18
N ILE A 156 -18.87 -2.72 10.85
CA ILE A 156 -20.03 -2.11 11.51
C ILE A 156 -21.27 -2.21 10.61
N ASP A 157 -22.42 -1.76 11.11
CA ASP A 157 -23.65 -1.73 10.32
C ASP A 157 -23.53 -0.85 9.07
N ALA A 158 -24.27 -1.20 8.01
CA ALA A 158 -24.11 -0.58 6.70
C ALA A 158 -24.39 0.94 6.70
N GLY A 159 -25.31 1.42 7.54
CA GLY A 159 -25.65 2.84 7.63
C GLY A 159 -24.52 3.66 8.26
N ALA A 160 -23.99 3.19 9.40
CA ALA A 160 -22.83 3.79 10.04
C ALA A 160 -21.58 3.70 9.17
N ALA A 161 -21.39 2.57 8.48
CA ALA A 161 -20.29 2.37 7.53
C ALA A 161 -20.32 3.39 6.38
N GLU A 162 -21.48 3.58 5.74
CA GLU A 162 -21.63 4.54 4.64
C GLU A 162 -21.37 5.97 5.10
N LYS A 163 -21.88 6.33 6.28
CA LYS A 163 -21.62 7.64 6.90
C LYS A 163 -20.13 7.84 7.17
N LEU A 164 -19.47 6.88 7.82
CA LEU A 164 -18.03 6.94 8.12
C LEU A 164 -17.18 7.03 6.85
N GLN A 165 -17.49 6.22 5.83
CA GLN A 165 -16.80 6.25 4.54
C GLN A 165 -16.90 7.64 3.88
N LYS A 166 -18.11 8.22 3.87
CA LYS A 166 -18.36 9.55 3.33
C LYS A 166 -17.64 10.64 4.11
N ASP A 167 -17.69 10.59 5.43
CA ASP A 167 -17.02 11.57 6.29
C ASP A 167 -15.50 11.52 6.10
N MET A 168 -14.91 10.31 6.03
CA MET A 168 -13.47 10.14 5.76
C MET A 168 -13.07 10.69 4.39
N MET A 169 -13.88 10.48 3.35
CA MET A 169 -13.61 11.02 2.03
C MET A 169 -13.77 12.55 1.98
N ASP A 170 -14.78 13.12 2.66
CA ASP A 170 -14.97 14.57 2.76
C ASP A 170 -13.78 15.22 3.49
N SER A 171 -13.29 14.60 4.56
CA SER A 171 -12.08 15.00 5.29
C SER A 171 -10.81 14.96 4.42
N LEU A 172 -10.61 13.90 3.65
CA LEU A 172 -9.49 13.78 2.71
C LEU A 172 -9.51 14.91 1.66
N LEU A 173 -10.68 15.20 1.07
CA LEU A 173 -10.86 16.28 0.11
C LEU A 173 -10.64 17.67 0.72
N LEU A 174 -11.08 17.86 1.95
CA LEU A 174 -10.89 19.11 2.68
C LEU A 174 -9.39 19.36 2.98
N LEU A 175 -8.68 18.33 3.45
CA LEU A 175 -7.22 18.38 3.66
C LEU A 175 -6.46 18.62 2.35
N ALA A 176 -6.82 17.93 1.28
CA ALA A 176 -6.19 18.08 -0.04
C ALA A 176 -6.29 19.52 -0.58
N ASN A 177 -7.36 20.25 -0.22
CA ASN A 177 -7.56 21.64 -0.60
C ASN A 177 -7.13 22.64 0.49
N HIS A 178 -6.60 22.18 1.63
CA HIS A 178 -6.17 23.07 2.70
C HIS A 178 -4.81 23.70 2.37
N PRO A 179 -4.70 25.04 2.36
CA PRO A 179 -3.51 25.74 1.86
C PRO A 179 -2.23 25.43 2.62
N ASP A 180 -2.35 25.01 3.88
CA ASP A 180 -1.19 24.77 4.74
C ASP A 180 -1.01 23.30 5.14
N ALA A 181 -1.87 22.37 4.67
CA ALA A 181 -1.72 20.95 5.01
C ALA A 181 -0.58 20.27 4.25
N ASP A 182 -0.27 20.78 3.05
CA ASP A 182 0.86 20.37 2.19
C ASP A 182 1.01 18.85 2.06
N LEU A 183 -0.08 18.19 1.61
CA LEU A 183 -0.09 16.76 1.28
C LEU A 183 1.02 16.35 0.29
N PRO A 184 1.34 17.14 -0.75
CA PRO A 184 2.43 16.79 -1.68
C PRO A 184 3.77 16.55 -0.97
N SER A 185 4.07 17.30 0.10
CA SER A 185 5.29 17.08 0.90
C SER A 185 5.34 15.72 1.61
N LEU A 186 4.20 15.05 1.76
CA LEU A 186 4.08 13.76 2.45
C LEU A 186 4.25 12.57 1.50
N VAL A 187 4.32 12.79 0.18
CA VAL A 187 4.34 11.72 -0.82
C VAL A 187 5.61 10.88 -0.70
N ASN A 188 6.80 11.46 -0.88
CA ASN A 188 8.06 10.72 -1.02
C ASN A 188 8.90 10.68 0.27
N MET A 189 8.26 10.59 1.43
CA MET A 189 8.95 10.64 2.71
C MET A 189 9.79 9.37 2.99
N HIS A 190 11.08 9.54 3.30
CA HIS A 190 12.02 8.45 3.56
C HIS A 190 13.09 8.78 4.64
N HIS A 191 13.49 7.80 5.45
CA HIS A 191 14.60 7.90 6.41
C HIS A 191 15.14 6.49 6.71
N GLY A 192 15.99 5.96 5.83
CA GLY A 192 16.43 4.55 5.88
C GLY A 192 15.36 3.56 5.41
N HIS A 193 14.09 3.85 5.69
CA HIS A 193 12.88 3.12 5.29
C HIS A 193 11.84 4.11 4.69
N HIS A 194 10.84 3.60 3.95
CA HIS A 194 9.88 4.39 3.15
C HIS A 194 8.52 4.47 3.88
N PHE A 195 8.04 5.69 4.17
CA PHE A 195 6.82 5.93 4.97
C PHE A 195 5.90 7.01 4.39
N GLY A 196 6.21 7.53 3.21
CA GLY A 196 5.35 8.50 2.54
C GLY A 196 4.07 7.90 1.95
N LEU A 197 3.20 8.76 1.42
CA LEU A 197 1.95 8.34 0.78
C LEU A 197 2.20 7.45 -0.44
N SER A 198 3.34 7.56 -1.12
CA SER A 198 3.69 6.69 -2.25
C SER A 198 3.75 5.20 -1.89
N ARG A 199 3.84 4.83 -0.60
CA ARG A 199 3.67 3.43 -0.16
C ARG A 199 2.33 2.85 -0.56
N VAL A 200 1.26 3.64 -0.59
CA VAL A 200 -0.08 3.17 -0.98
C VAL A 200 -0.08 2.66 -2.42
N ALA A 201 0.54 3.42 -3.33
CA ALA A 201 0.73 3.00 -4.71
C ALA A 201 1.70 1.81 -4.82
N GLU A 202 2.87 1.91 -4.19
CA GLU A 202 3.91 0.88 -4.26
C GLU A 202 3.38 -0.50 -3.82
N GLU A 203 2.76 -0.58 -2.64
CA GLU A 203 2.25 -1.83 -2.07
C GLU A 203 0.96 -2.28 -2.76
N GLY A 204 0.04 -1.35 -2.97
CA GLY A 204 -1.24 -1.63 -3.60
C GLY A 204 -1.05 -2.18 -5.02
N VAL A 205 -0.22 -1.53 -5.84
CA VAL A 205 0.10 -2.01 -7.19
C VAL A 205 0.84 -3.35 -7.13
N ARG A 206 1.79 -3.51 -6.22
CA ARG A 206 2.56 -4.75 -6.09
C ARG A 206 1.69 -5.96 -5.72
N GLY A 207 0.87 -5.84 -4.68
CA GLY A 207 -0.06 -6.90 -4.27
C GLY A 207 -1.12 -7.18 -5.34
N TYR A 208 -1.75 -6.12 -5.86
CA TYR A 208 -2.81 -6.22 -6.87
C TYR A 208 -2.32 -6.85 -8.17
N VAL A 209 -1.22 -6.34 -8.75
CA VAL A 209 -0.70 -6.84 -10.04
C VAL A 209 -0.16 -8.26 -9.89
N TYR A 210 0.55 -8.58 -8.79
CA TYR A 210 1.11 -9.92 -8.59
C TYR A 210 0.02 -11.00 -8.54
N LEU A 211 -0.99 -10.82 -7.70
CA LEU A 211 -2.04 -11.82 -7.51
C LEU A 211 -2.90 -12.00 -8.77
N ASN A 212 -3.21 -10.92 -9.48
CA ASN A 212 -3.90 -11.01 -10.76
C ASN A 212 -3.04 -11.66 -11.84
N LEU A 213 -1.73 -11.39 -11.85
CA LEU A 213 -0.79 -11.99 -12.80
C LEU A 213 -0.72 -13.51 -12.63
N ILE A 214 -0.59 -14.04 -11.42
CA ILE A 214 -0.51 -15.51 -11.22
C ILE A 214 -1.82 -16.21 -11.62
N LEU A 215 -2.97 -15.58 -11.42
CA LEU A 215 -4.27 -16.09 -11.91
C LEU A 215 -4.33 -16.10 -13.43
N ALA A 216 -3.88 -15.01 -14.08
CA ALA A 216 -3.82 -14.95 -15.54
C ALA A 216 -2.79 -15.94 -16.14
N MET A 217 -1.69 -16.20 -15.42
CA MET A 217 -0.73 -17.23 -15.79
C MET A 217 -1.36 -18.63 -15.72
N GLN A 218 -2.12 -18.93 -14.66
CA GLN A 218 -2.86 -20.19 -14.53
C GLN A 218 -3.88 -20.37 -15.67
N GLU A 219 -4.64 -19.33 -15.99
CA GLU A 219 -5.59 -19.32 -17.12
C GLU A 219 -4.90 -19.58 -18.46
N ASN A 220 -3.63 -19.18 -18.61
CA ASN A 220 -2.78 -19.46 -19.76
C ASN A 220 -2.01 -20.79 -19.67
N GLY A 221 -2.38 -21.70 -18.76
CA GLY A 221 -1.82 -23.04 -18.66
C GLY A 221 -0.54 -23.17 -17.83
N SER A 222 -0.18 -22.15 -17.03
CA SER A 222 0.93 -22.26 -16.09
C SER A 222 0.55 -23.07 -14.85
N ASP A 223 1.48 -23.90 -14.37
CA ASP A 223 1.34 -24.68 -13.12
C ASP A 223 1.57 -23.87 -11.83
N ILE A 224 1.65 -22.53 -11.91
CA ILE A 224 2.13 -21.71 -10.79
C ILE A 224 1.18 -21.72 -9.58
N CYS A 225 -0.11 -21.94 -9.83
CA CYS A 225 -1.14 -22.02 -8.80
C CYS A 225 -1.41 -23.47 -8.34
N ASP A 226 -0.71 -24.46 -8.88
CA ASP A 226 -0.93 -25.87 -8.49
C ASP A 226 -0.38 -26.14 -7.09
N HIS A 227 -0.88 -27.20 -6.45
CA HIS A 227 -0.34 -27.65 -5.17
C HIS A 227 1.10 -28.13 -5.32
N VAL A 228 1.88 -27.93 -4.25
CA VAL A 228 3.21 -28.53 -4.13
C VAL A 228 3.03 -30.02 -3.92
N VAL A 229 3.81 -30.83 -4.63
CA VAL A 229 3.77 -32.29 -4.56
C VAL A 229 5.08 -32.76 -3.92
N ASP A 230 4.99 -33.66 -2.95
CA ASP A 230 6.17 -34.25 -2.31
C ASP A 230 6.83 -35.35 -3.17
N GLU A 231 7.93 -35.93 -2.67
CA GLU A 231 8.67 -36.99 -3.36
C GLU A 231 7.85 -38.27 -3.61
N ASN A 232 6.77 -38.48 -2.85
CA ASN A 232 5.88 -39.63 -2.95
C ASN A 232 4.65 -39.34 -3.83
N GLY A 233 4.55 -38.15 -4.42
CA GLY A 233 3.40 -37.75 -5.24
C GLY A 233 2.21 -37.23 -4.45
N VAL A 234 2.36 -36.94 -3.15
CA VAL A 234 1.27 -36.45 -2.30
C VAL A 234 1.19 -34.93 -2.37
N GLU A 235 0.00 -34.41 -2.67
CA GLU A 235 -0.27 -32.98 -2.71
C GLU A 235 -0.34 -32.36 -1.31
N ASN A 236 0.40 -31.27 -1.12
CA ASN A 236 0.25 -30.40 0.02
C ASN A 236 -0.93 -29.44 -0.19
N LYS A 237 -2.08 -29.78 0.40
CA LYS A 237 -3.33 -29.01 0.27
C LYS A 237 -3.25 -27.58 0.82
N SER A 238 -2.32 -27.29 1.72
CA SER A 238 -2.15 -25.96 2.31
C SER A 238 -1.06 -25.13 1.64
N ARG A 239 -0.41 -25.66 0.58
CA ARG A 239 0.74 -25.00 -0.05
C ARG A 239 0.71 -25.12 -1.57
N ARG A 240 0.69 -23.98 -2.25
CA ARG A 240 0.76 -23.88 -3.72
C ARG A 240 2.13 -23.42 -4.18
N ARG A 241 2.49 -23.74 -5.42
CA ARG A 241 3.83 -23.52 -5.98
C ARG A 241 4.25 -22.05 -5.98
N TYR A 242 3.31 -21.12 -6.21
CA TYR A 242 3.61 -19.69 -6.15
C TYR A 242 4.22 -19.28 -4.79
N MET A 243 3.84 -19.94 -3.69
CA MET A 243 4.30 -19.61 -2.33
C MET A 243 5.79 -19.93 -2.13
N ASP A 244 6.38 -20.80 -2.97
CA ASP A 244 7.79 -21.16 -2.92
C ASP A 244 8.69 -20.22 -3.73
N THR A 245 8.11 -19.40 -4.61
CA THR A 245 8.84 -18.48 -5.48
C THR A 245 9.50 -17.35 -4.68
N THR A 246 10.64 -16.86 -5.15
CA THR A 246 11.28 -15.65 -4.58
C THR A 246 10.43 -14.43 -4.87
N SER A 247 9.73 -14.41 -6.01
CA SER A 247 8.82 -13.32 -6.37
C SER A 247 7.67 -13.17 -5.37
N TYR A 248 7.03 -14.27 -4.95
CA TYR A 248 6.02 -14.23 -3.90
C TYR A 248 6.60 -13.71 -2.58
N LYS A 249 7.74 -14.25 -2.14
CA LYS A 249 8.38 -13.83 -0.88
C LYS A 249 8.71 -12.34 -0.88
N ARG A 250 9.26 -11.81 -1.98
CA ARG A 250 9.54 -10.38 -2.14
C ARG A 250 8.27 -9.54 -2.18
N MET A 251 7.21 -10.02 -2.82
CA MET A 251 5.90 -9.37 -2.81
C MET A 251 5.37 -9.30 -1.38
N LEU A 252 5.32 -10.44 -0.70
CA LEU A 252 4.82 -10.58 0.67
C LEU A 252 5.62 -9.73 1.67
N ASP A 253 6.95 -9.76 1.60
CA ASP A 253 7.84 -8.91 2.42
C ASP A 253 7.58 -7.42 2.19
N SER A 254 7.23 -7.04 0.95
CA SER A 254 6.99 -5.65 0.60
C SER A 254 5.63 -5.15 1.06
N VAL A 255 4.59 -5.99 1.05
CA VAL A 255 3.19 -5.58 1.31
C VAL A 255 2.74 -5.91 2.74
N ALA A 256 3.33 -6.93 3.36
CA ALA A 256 2.95 -7.43 4.69
C ALA A 256 4.19 -7.79 5.53
N GLY A 257 5.34 -7.17 5.24
CA GLY A 257 6.51 -7.23 6.11
C GLY A 257 6.24 -6.54 7.44
N SER A 258 7.09 -6.73 8.45
CA SER A 258 7.12 -5.85 9.63
C SER A 258 8.27 -4.88 9.47
N TYR A 259 7.93 -3.60 9.61
CA TYR A 259 8.84 -2.47 9.57
C TYR A 259 8.69 -1.69 10.87
N ASP A 260 9.56 -0.70 11.13
CA ASP A 260 9.61 0.09 12.38
C ASP A 260 8.31 0.89 12.68
N GLY A 261 7.29 0.82 11.81
CA GLY A 261 5.94 1.31 12.06
C GLY A 261 4.88 0.59 11.20
N ASP A 262 3.74 0.25 11.80
CA ASP A 262 2.75 -0.67 11.22
C ASP A 262 1.89 -0.04 10.11
N ALA A 263 1.77 1.29 10.13
CA ALA A 263 1.17 2.07 9.05
C ALA A 263 2.01 2.09 7.75
N GLN A 264 3.09 1.32 7.69
CA GLN A 264 3.83 1.09 6.47
C GLN A 264 3.26 -0.04 5.62
N ASN A 265 2.38 -0.94 6.15
CA ASN A 265 1.83 -2.13 5.48
C ASN A 265 0.28 -2.22 5.52
N LEU A 266 -0.37 -1.06 5.52
CA LEU A 266 -1.68 -0.77 6.14
C LEU A 266 -2.87 -1.66 5.78
N VAL A 267 -2.80 -2.46 4.73
CA VAL A 267 -3.99 -3.06 4.12
C VAL A 267 -3.88 -4.55 3.84
N HIS A 268 -2.70 -5.13 4.06
CA HIS A 268 -2.40 -6.43 3.47
C HIS A 268 -2.19 -7.51 4.52
N TRP A 269 -1.78 -7.13 5.73
CA TRP A 269 -1.38 -8.09 6.76
C TRP A 269 -2.50 -9.07 7.15
N ASP A 270 -3.70 -8.56 7.45
CA ASP A 270 -4.88 -9.35 7.81
C ASP A 270 -5.28 -10.39 6.73
N PHE A 271 -5.02 -10.05 5.46
CA PHE A 271 -5.29 -10.92 4.33
C PHE A 271 -4.26 -12.05 4.21
N PHE A 272 -2.97 -11.76 4.41
CA PHE A 272 -1.88 -12.73 4.19
C PHE A 272 -1.52 -13.58 5.40
N TYR A 273 -1.80 -13.12 6.62
CA TYR A 273 -1.42 -13.81 7.85
C TYR A 273 -2.62 -14.08 8.75
N GLU A 274 -2.57 -15.19 9.50
CA GLU A 274 -3.44 -15.40 10.65
C GLU A 274 -2.86 -14.65 11.83
N ARG A 275 -3.72 -14.03 12.64
CA ARG A 275 -3.29 -13.38 13.86
C ARG A 275 -3.08 -14.44 14.94
N THR A 276 -1.95 -14.37 15.63
CA THR A 276 -1.70 -15.14 16.85
C THR A 276 -1.59 -14.17 18.03
N GLU A 277 -1.79 -14.65 19.26
CA GLU A 277 -1.69 -13.81 20.47
C GLU A 277 -0.29 -13.16 20.62
N ASP A 278 0.75 -13.74 20.01
CA ASP A 278 2.09 -13.18 19.90
C ASP A 278 2.21 -12.34 18.60
N ASP A 279 1.68 -11.11 18.60
CA ASP A 279 1.61 -10.19 17.44
C ASP A 279 2.97 -9.91 16.72
N TRP A 280 4.10 -10.34 17.30
CA TRP A 280 5.46 -10.18 16.75
C TRP A 280 6.00 -11.44 16.03
N LYS A 281 5.36 -12.61 16.16
CA LYS A 281 5.76 -13.83 15.44
C LYS A 281 4.97 -13.93 14.14
N ARG A 282 5.68 -13.76 13.03
CA ARG A 282 5.11 -14.02 11.71
C ARG A 282 4.93 -15.53 11.55
N ASP A 283 3.68 -15.96 11.51
CA ASP A 283 3.32 -17.32 11.17
C ASP A 283 3.57 -17.61 9.69
N THR A 284 3.31 -18.86 9.28
CA THR A 284 3.31 -19.21 7.86
C THR A 284 2.18 -18.46 7.15
N SER A 285 2.50 -17.73 6.07
CA SER A 285 1.48 -17.02 5.27
C SER A 285 0.40 -17.96 4.74
N LYS A 286 -0.85 -17.49 4.76
CA LYS A 286 -2.03 -18.21 4.24
C LYS A 286 -1.88 -18.50 2.75
N ASP A 287 -2.43 -19.62 2.28
CA ASP A 287 -2.72 -19.78 0.85
C ASP A 287 -3.94 -18.93 0.49
N VAL A 288 -3.68 -17.74 -0.02
CA VAL A 288 -4.73 -16.77 -0.39
C VAL A 288 -5.58 -17.21 -1.59
N LEU A 289 -5.19 -18.27 -2.29
CA LEU A 289 -6.00 -18.86 -3.36
C LEU A 289 -6.95 -19.96 -2.85
N ALA A 290 -6.86 -20.35 -1.57
CA ALA A 290 -7.77 -21.32 -0.97
C ALA A 290 -9.20 -20.78 -0.82
N ASP A 291 -9.34 -19.46 -0.63
CA ASP A 291 -10.62 -18.75 -0.59
C ASP A 291 -10.65 -17.68 -1.69
N LEU A 292 -11.20 -18.05 -2.85
CA LEU A 292 -11.27 -17.16 -4.01
C LEU A 292 -12.22 -15.99 -3.81
N ASP A 293 -13.20 -16.09 -2.91
CA ASP A 293 -14.13 -15.01 -2.66
C ASP A 293 -13.49 -13.96 -1.74
N ALA A 294 -12.76 -14.40 -0.70
CA ALA A 294 -11.92 -13.51 0.09
C ALA A 294 -10.86 -12.80 -0.77
N LEU A 295 -10.22 -13.51 -1.70
CA LEU A 295 -9.27 -12.91 -2.65
C LEU A 295 -9.93 -11.84 -3.53
N LYS A 296 -11.12 -12.10 -4.07
CA LYS A 296 -11.85 -11.12 -4.89
C LYS A 296 -12.17 -9.87 -4.09
N GLU A 297 -12.65 -10.01 -2.86
CA GLU A 297 -12.96 -8.86 -1.99
C GLU A 297 -11.70 -8.07 -1.62
N TYR A 298 -10.60 -8.75 -1.32
CA TYR A 298 -9.30 -8.11 -1.10
C TYR A 298 -8.85 -7.31 -2.33
N LEU A 299 -8.88 -7.90 -3.54
CA LEU A 299 -8.47 -7.23 -4.77
C LEU A 299 -9.37 -6.04 -5.12
N LYS A 300 -10.68 -6.11 -4.84
CA LYS A 300 -11.60 -4.98 -4.96
C LYS A 300 -11.25 -3.87 -3.98
N GLY A 301 -10.94 -4.22 -2.73
CA GLY A 301 -10.51 -3.28 -1.71
C GLY A 301 -9.25 -2.53 -2.13
N VAL A 302 -8.18 -3.25 -2.51
CA VAL A 302 -6.91 -2.65 -2.93
C VAL A 302 -7.13 -1.73 -4.13
N TRP A 303 -7.95 -2.15 -5.10
CA TRP A 303 -8.32 -1.31 -6.24
C TRP A 303 -8.98 0.01 -5.80
N LYS A 304 -9.96 -0.04 -4.89
CA LYS A 304 -10.62 1.15 -4.38
C LYS A 304 -9.66 2.08 -3.63
N VAL A 305 -8.74 1.53 -2.83
CA VAL A 305 -7.70 2.33 -2.15
C VAL A 305 -6.82 3.06 -3.17
N LEU A 306 -6.37 2.38 -4.23
CA LEU A 306 -5.59 3.01 -5.31
C LEU A 306 -6.37 4.12 -6.02
N VAL A 307 -7.68 3.93 -6.21
CA VAL A 307 -8.58 4.95 -6.77
C VAL A 307 -8.68 6.19 -5.87
N VAL A 308 -8.86 6.01 -4.57
CA VAL A 308 -8.90 7.13 -3.61
C VAL A 308 -7.53 7.81 -3.51
N TYR A 309 -6.43 7.05 -3.53
CA TYR A 309 -5.08 7.60 -3.55
C TYR A 309 -4.84 8.51 -4.77
N ASP A 310 -5.16 8.03 -5.97
CA ASP A 310 -5.04 8.83 -7.21
C ASP A 310 -5.89 10.10 -7.14
N LEU A 311 -7.13 9.97 -6.65
CA LEU A 311 -8.06 11.09 -6.46
C LEU A 311 -7.47 12.15 -5.52
N VAL A 312 -7.09 11.76 -4.31
CA VAL A 312 -6.65 12.69 -3.24
C VAL A 312 -5.38 13.41 -3.62
N LEU A 313 -4.39 12.70 -4.19
CA LEU A 313 -3.14 13.33 -4.58
C LEU A 313 -3.34 14.35 -5.72
N ARG A 314 -4.15 14.02 -6.73
CA ARG A 314 -4.46 14.98 -7.79
C ARG A 314 -5.29 16.16 -7.29
N GLU A 315 -6.22 15.91 -6.36
CA GLU A 315 -6.97 16.99 -5.69
C GLU A 315 -5.99 17.97 -5.01
N ALA A 316 -4.96 17.44 -4.36
CA ALA A 316 -3.88 18.20 -3.71
C ALA A 316 -2.81 18.77 -4.66
N GLY A 317 -2.93 18.53 -5.97
CA GLY A 317 -1.96 19.01 -6.97
C GLY A 317 -0.66 18.20 -7.07
N ALA A 318 -0.63 16.99 -6.51
CA ALA A 318 0.47 16.03 -6.66
C ALA A 318 0.20 15.03 -7.80
N ASP A 319 1.28 14.39 -8.28
CA ASP A 319 1.20 13.26 -9.21
C ASP A 319 1.18 11.93 -8.43
N PRO A 320 0.16 11.08 -8.60
CA PRO A 320 0.11 9.76 -7.98
C PRO A 320 1.16 8.76 -8.48
N ASP A 321 1.72 8.96 -9.67
CA ASP A 321 2.77 8.14 -10.31
C ASP A 321 2.48 6.61 -10.40
N ILE A 322 1.21 6.24 -10.54
CA ILE A 322 0.77 4.83 -10.60
C ILE A 322 1.42 4.05 -11.76
N GLU A 323 1.64 4.72 -12.90
CA GLU A 323 2.26 4.08 -14.07
C GLU A 323 3.71 3.66 -13.76
N ASP A 324 4.49 4.55 -13.16
CA ASP A 324 5.89 4.25 -12.83
C ASP A 324 5.98 3.22 -11.70
N GLU A 325 5.08 3.24 -10.72
CA GLU A 325 5.02 2.18 -9.70
C GLU A 325 4.72 0.81 -10.31
N CYS A 326 3.79 0.73 -11.27
CA CYS A 326 3.56 -0.49 -12.04
C CYS A 326 4.82 -0.92 -12.82
N ARG A 327 5.52 0.03 -13.43
CA ARG A 327 6.73 -0.23 -14.22
C ARG A 327 7.88 -0.74 -13.35
N LYS A 328 8.13 -0.09 -12.21
CA LYS A 328 9.11 -0.52 -11.19
C LYS A 328 8.82 -1.92 -10.69
N MET A 329 7.53 -2.23 -10.47
CA MET A 329 7.09 -3.56 -10.08
C MET A 329 7.39 -4.60 -11.17
N LEU A 330 7.03 -4.35 -12.43
CA LEU A 330 7.12 -5.33 -13.52
C LEU A 330 8.50 -5.45 -14.18
N ASN A 331 9.40 -4.48 -13.97
CA ASN A 331 10.79 -4.56 -14.40
C ASN A 331 11.61 -5.53 -13.52
N TYR A 332 11.23 -6.80 -13.55
CA TYR A 332 12.07 -7.89 -13.11
C TYR A 332 13.04 -8.24 -14.26
N SER A 333 14.35 -8.15 -14.00
CA SER A 333 15.49 -8.60 -14.82
C SER A 333 16.05 -7.66 -15.92
N GLU A 334 16.70 -6.56 -15.51
CA GLU A 334 18.09 -6.37 -15.97
C GLU A 334 19.01 -7.13 -15.00
N PRO A 335 20.00 -7.90 -15.46
CA PRO A 335 20.88 -8.66 -14.59
C PRO A 335 21.66 -7.71 -13.68
N VAL A 336 21.38 -7.76 -12.37
CA VAL A 336 22.22 -7.64 -11.15
C VAL A 336 23.35 -6.58 -11.07
N ALA A 337 23.75 -5.91 -12.14
CA ALA A 337 24.84 -4.94 -12.16
C ALA A 337 24.47 -3.62 -11.45
N LYS A 338 23.21 -3.16 -11.54
CA LYS A 338 22.76 -1.92 -10.88
C LYS A 338 22.39 -2.10 -9.41
N TYR A 339 21.93 -3.28 -8.99
CA TYR A 339 21.54 -3.53 -7.59
C TYR A 339 22.73 -3.70 -6.62
N LYS A 340 23.93 -4.05 -7.13
CA LYS A 340 25.15 -4.02 -6.31
C LYS A 340 25.53 -2.59 -5.89
N LEU A 341 25.30 -1.59 -6.74
CA LEU A 341 25.54 -0.19 -6.38
C LEU A 341 24.56 0.28 -5.30
N TYR A 342 23.26 -0.02 -5.41
CA TYR A 342 22.27 0.41 -4.41
C TYR A 342 22.43 -0.27 -3.04
N ARG A 343 22.77 -1.57 -3.00
CA ARG A 343 22.98 -2.29 -1.72
C ARG A 343 24.28 -1.87 -1.03
N ASN A 344 25.31 -1.52 -1.80
CA ASN A 344 26.55 -0.96 -1.26
C ASN A 344 26.37 0.51 -0.84
N TYR A 345 25.60 1.32 -1.57
CA TYR A 345 25.24 2.68 -1.14
C TYR A 345 24.42 2.68 0.16
N ARG A 346 23.49 1.73 0.33
CA ARG A 346 22.71 1.60 1.58
C ARG A 346 23.62 1.24 2.77
N LYS A 347 24.59 0.33 2.60
CA LYS A 347 25.58 0.03 3.65
C LYS A 347 26.56 1.18 3.90
N PHE A 348 26.98 1.89 2.85
CA PHE A 348 27.93 2.99 2.96
C PHE A 348 27.29 4.22 3.60
N LEU A 349 26.04 4.56 3.25
CA LEU A 349 25.25 5.62 3.90
C LEU A 349 24.88 5.27 5.34
N TRP A 350 24.62 3.99 5.64
CA TRP A 350 24.38 3.53 7.01
C TRP A 350 25.63 3.71 7.88
N TYR A 351 26.82 3.36 7.36
CA TYR A 351 28.08 3.57 8.07
C TYR A 351 28.44 5.06 8.21
N TYR A 352 28.23 5.85 7.16
CA TYR A 352 28.56 7.29 7.17
C TYR A 352 27.63 8.09 8.11
N ASN A 353 26.32 7.81 8.11
CA ASN A 353 25.38 8.46 9.04
C ASN A 353 25.59 7.98 10.48
N TRP A 354 25.90 6.70 10.71
CA TRP A 354 26.23 6.23 12.05
C TRP A 354 27.49 6.92 12.60
N VAL A 355 28.54 7.09 11.79
CA VAL A 355 29.76 7.81 12.19
C VAL A 355 29.50 9.31 12.41
N ILE A 356 28.70 9.97 11.57
CA ILE A 356 28.35 11.39 11.77
C ILE A 356 27.51 11.58 13.04
N GLN A 357 26.57 10.68 13.32
CA GLN A 357 25.71 10.74 14.50
C GLN A 357 26.50 10.41 15.77
N TYR A 358 27.47 9.49 15.71
CA TYR A 358 28.40 9.21 16.82
C TYR A 358 29.34 10.39 17.09
N LEU A 359 29.84 11.05 16.03
CA LEU A 359 30.70 12.25 16.16
C LEU A 359 29.92 13.48 16.64
N LEU A 360 28.65 13.64 16.27
CA LEU A 360 27.79 14.72 16.77
C LEU A 360 27.39 14.50 18.24
N CYS A 361 27.12 13.27 18.66
CA CYS A 361 26.87 12.94 20.07
C CYS A 361 28.14 13.05 20.93
N ALA A 362 29.32 12.70 20.39
CA ALA A 362 30.60 12.89 21.08
C ALA A 362 30.94 14.39 21.26
N ARG A 363 30.67 15.24 20.26
CA ARG A 363 30.88 16.69 20.40
C ARG A 363 29.95 17.36 21.40
N LEU A 364 28.72 16.86 21.56
CA LEU A 364 27.76 17.40 22.54
C LEU A 364 28.03 16.94 23.98
N THR A 365 28.90 15.94 24.18
CA THR A 365 29.30 15.47 25.52
C THR A 365 30.59 16.12 26.03
N ASP A 366 31.46 16.62 25.14
CA ASP A 366 32.64 17.40 25.53
C ASP A 366 32.30 18.84 25.97
N ASP A 367 31.21 19.44 25.44
CA ASP A 367 30.78 20.81 25.82
C ASP A 367 30.01 20.87 27.17
N TYR A 368 29.84 19.73 27.86
CA TYR A 368 29.21 19.65 29.20
C TYR A 368 30.20 19.30 30.32
N ILE A 369 31.50 19.20 30.03
CA ILE A 369 32.58 19.09 31.02
C ILE A 369 33.65 20.15 30.73
N SER A 370 33.32 21.42 30.96
CA SER A 370 34.30 22.48 31.22
C SER A 370 33.71 23.58 32.09
#